data_AF-A0A1J5AC30-F1
#
_entry.id   AF-A0A1J5AC30-F1
#
_cell.length_a   1.000
_cell.length_b   1.000
_cell.length_c   1.000
_cell.angle_alpha   90.00
_cell.angle_beta   90.00
_cell.angle_gamma   90.00
#
_symmetry.space_group_name_H-M   'P 1'
#
loop_
_entity.id
_entity.type
_entity.pdbx_description
1 polymer ?
#
loop_
_entity_poly.entity_id
_entity_poly.type
_entity_poly.pdbx_seq_one_letter_code
_entity_poly.pdbx_strand_id
1 'polypeptide(L)'
;MTTGTVTVNLPTVLVRELDSVTQDFLTDLLKRGLRDLRVERALERYAAGGVSFGAAAQQAGVTQTELSRLAYARGMEPPFSAETLAEELN
;
A
#
# COMPACT_ATOMS: atom_id res chain seq x y z
N MET A 1 -6.44 22.78 12.91
CA MET A 1 -5.78 21.46 12.80
C MET A 1 -4.98 21.24 14.07
N THR A 2 -5.11 20.09 14.72
CA THR A 2 -4.34 19.74 15.91
C THR A 2 -3.01 19.12 15.46
N THR A 3 -1.89 19.66 15.94
CA THR A 3 -0.55 19.12 15.68
C THR A 3 -0.09 18.27 16.87
N GLY A 4 0.75 17.27 16.60
CA GLY A 4 1.37 16.40 17.60
C GLY A 4 2.81 16.08 17.22
N THR A 5 3.63 15.72 18.20
CA THR A 5 5.06 15.41 18.01
C THR A 5 5.31 13.93 18.21
N VAL A 6 6.06 13.32 17.29
CA VAL A 6 6.55 11.94 17.40
C VAL A 6 8.07 11.97 17.45
N THR A 7 8.67 11.29 18.42
CA THR A 7 10.13 11.12 18.51
C THR A 7 10.48 9.67 18.20
N VAL A 8 11.42 9.46 17.29
CA VAL A 8 11.88 8.13 16.85
C VAL A 8 13.40 8.09 16.81
N ASN A 9 13.98 6.99 17.26
CA ASN A 9 15.42 6.75 17.16
C ASN A 9 15.71 6.16 15.78
N LEU A 10 16.52 6.86 14.98
CA LEU A 10 16.88 6.48 13.62
C LEU A 10 18.40 6.25 13.51
N PRO A 11 18.86 5.42 12.55
CA PRO A 11 20.28 5.34 12.21
C PRO A 11 20.83 6.72 11.84
N THR A 12 22.05 7.03 12.29
CA THR A 12 22.66 8.36 12.09
C THR A 12 22.74 8.78 10.62
N VAL A 13 22.91 7.83 9.70
CA VAL A 13 22.90 8.10 8.25
C VAL A 13 21.57 8.71 7.82
N LEU A 14 20.45 8.14 8.29
CA LEU A 14 19.12 8.61 7.94
C LEU A 14 18.83 9.98 8.58
N VAL A 15 19.28 10.21 9.82
CA VAL A 15 19.14 11.54 10.46
C VAL A 15 19.79 12.62 9.60
N ARG A 16 21.01 12.38 9.10
CA ARG A 16 21.73 13.34 8.25
C ARG A 16 21.03 13.62 6.93
N GLU A 17 20.43 12.62 6.31
CA GLU A 17 19.64 12.81 5.09
C GLU A 17 18.41 13.68 5.38
N LEU A 18 17.73 13.41 6.50
CA LEU A 18 16.51 14.10 6.91
C LEU A 18 16.78 15.52 7.46
N ASP A 19 17.98 15.84 7.94
CA ASP A 19 18.33 17.18 8.44
C ASP A 19 18.19 18.27 7.36
N SER A 20 18.23 17.88 6.08
CA SER A 20 18.17 18.81 4.95
C SER A 20 16.75 19.04 4.38
N VAL A 21 15.74 18.30 4.84
CA VAL A 21 14.38 18.36 4.30
C VAL A 21 13.44 19.19 5.17
N THR A 22 12.42 19.78 4.54
CA THR A 22 11.42 20.58 5.25
C THR A 22 10.44 19.71 6.05
N GLN A 23 9.81 20.29 7.08
CA GLN A 23 8.78 19.60 7.86
C GLN A 23 7.60 19.14 6.99
N ASP A 24 7.20 19.93 5.99
CA ASP A 24 6.13 19.55 5.07
C ASP A 24 6.53 18.35 4.22
N PHE A 25 7.77 18.33 3.72
CA PHE A 25 8.29 17.20 2.98
C PHE A 25 8.34 15.93 3.85
N LEU A 26 8.81 16.04 5.11
CA LEU A 26 8.80 14.91 6.05
C LEU A 26 7.39 14.40 6.31
N THR A 27 6.44 15.30 6.48
CA THR A 27 5.04 14.96 6.71
C THR A 27 4.47 14.19 5.51
N ASP A 28 4.77 14.64 4.29
CA ASP A 28 4.30 13.99 3.07
C ASP A 28 5.02 12.66 2.81
N LEU A 29 6.31 12.57 3.11
CA LEU A 29 7.07 11.32 3.08
C LEU A 29 6.44 10.28 4.01
N LEU A 30 6.14 10.66 5.25
CA LEU A 30 5.51 9.78 6.23
C LEU A 30 4.11 9.34 5.80
N LYS A 31 3.28 10.26 5.26
CA LYS A 31 1.95 9.91 4.73
C LYS A 31 2.03 8.89 3.60
N ARG A 32 2.96 9.08 2.66
CA ARG A 32 3.18 8.17 1.52
C ARG A 32 3.68 6.82 2.00
N GLY A 33 4.72 6.78 2.83
CA GLY A 33 5.26 5.53 3.38
C GLY A 33 4.23 4.74 4.19
N LEU A 34 3.40 5.42 5.01
CA LEU A 34 2.32 4.77 5.75
C LEU A 34 1.25 4.17 4.82
N ARG A 35 0.89 4.87 3.73
CA ARG A 35 -0.05 4.34 2.73
C ARG A 35 0.53 3.10 2.05
N ASP A 36 1.77 3.18 1.60
CA ASP A 36 2.41 2.10 0.86
C ASP A 36 2.54 0.82 1.71
N LEU A 37 2.98 0.96 2.97
CA LEU A 37 3.06 -0.15 3.92
C LEU A 37 1.69 -0.77 4.25
N ARG A 38 0.61 0.03 4.29
CA ARG A 38 -0.74 -0.48 4.53
C ARG A 38 -1.25 -1.29 3.33
N VAL A 39 -0.98 -0.83 2.11
CA VAL A 39 -1.32 -1.56 0.88
C VAL A 39 -0.55 -2.88 0.83
N GLU A 40 0.76 -2.84 1.06
CA GLU A 40 1.62 -4.02 1.02
C GLU A 40 1.12 -5.11 1.97
N ARG A 41 0.92 -4.78 3.25
CA ARG A 41 0.41 -5.73 4.26
C ARG A 41 -0.97 -6.27 3.91
N ALA A 42 -1.85 -5.46 3.32
CA ALA A 42 -3.17 -5.92 2.92
C ALA A 42 -3.10 -6.93 1.78
N LEU A 43 -2.22 -6.69 0.79
CA LEU A 43 -1.97 -7.59 -0.32
C LEU A 43 -1.29 -8.88 0.13
N GLU A 44 -0.32 -8.82 1.05
CA GLU A 44 0.30 -10.01 1.67
C GLU A 44 -0.74 -10.91 2.35
N ARG A 45 -1.63 -10.30 3.14
CA ARG A 45 -2.71 -11.05 3.81
C ARG A 45 -3.71 -11.66 2.82
N TYR A 46 -4.02 -10.94 1.75
CA TYR A 46 -4.86 -11.45 0.68
C TYR A 46 -4.20 -12.64 -0.03
N ALA A 47 -2.94 -12.50 -0.42
CA ALA A 47 -2.17 -13.55 -1.10
C ALA A 47 -2.00 -14.81 -0.23
N ALA A 48 -1.89 -14.65 1.09
CA ALA A 48 -1.86 -15.76 2.04
C ALA A 48 -3.25 -16.41 2.29
N GLY A 49 -4.31 -15.95 1.62
CA GLY A 49 -5.68 -16.43 1.81
C GLY A 49 -6.33 -16.01 3.14
N GLY A 50 -5.72 -15.08 3.88
CA GLY A 50 -6.17 -14.67 5.21
C GLY A 50 -7.33 -13.66 5.21
N VAL A 51 -7.61 -13.02 4.08
CA VAL A 51 -8.71 -12.06 3.88
C VAL A 51 -9.24 -12.11 2.45
N SER A 52 -10.50 -11.71 2.24
CA SER A 52 -11.02 -11.48 0.89
C SER A 52 -10.41 -10.23 0.26
N PHE A 53 -10.48 -10.13 -1.07
CA PHE A 53 -9.96 -8.97 -1.81
C PHE A 53 -10.62 -7.65 -1.37
N GLY A 54 -11.94 -7.65 -1.17
CA GLY A 54 -12.67 -6.50 -0.65
C GLY A 54 -12.24 -6.09 0.76
N ALA A 55 -11.99 -7.07 1.65
CA ALA A 55 -11.49 -6.81 2.99
C ALA A 55 -10.04 -6.26 2.97
N ALA A 56 -9.20 -6.73 2.06
CA ALA A 56 -7.87 -6.16 1.85
C ALA A 56 -7.95 -4.69 1.41
N ALA A 57 -8.85 -4.34 0.50
CA ALA A 57 -9.02 -2.96 0.04
C ALA A 57 -9.43 -2.03 1.19
N GLN A 58 -10.36 -2.49 2.04
CA GLN A 58 -10.76 -1.77 3.23
C GLN A 58 -9.59 -1.58 4.21
N GLN A 59 -8.78 -2.60 4.46
CA GLN A 59 -7.61 -2.52 5.36
C GLN A 59 -6.54 -1.54 4.85
N ALA A 60 -6.29 -1.59 3.54
CA ALA A 60 -5.39 -0.67 2.85
C ALA A 60 -5.92 0.78 2.80
N GLY A 61 -7.23 0.98 3.00
CA GLY A 61 -7.86 2.30 2.89
C GLY A 61 -7.95 2.80 1.45
N VAL A 62 -8.04 1.89 0.48
CA VAL A 62 -8.13 2.19 -0.96
C VAL A 62 -9.37 1.53 -1.56
N THR A 63 -9.76 1.95 -2.77
CA THR A 63 -10.84 1.27 -3.50
C THR A 63 -10.39 -0.10 -3.99
N GLN A 64 -11.33 -1.02 -4.26
CA GLN A 64 -10.99 -2.33 -4.86
C GLN A 64 -10.32 -2.17 -6.23
N THR A 65 -10.76 -1.20 -7.04
CA THR A 65 -10.14 -0.90 -8.35
C THR A 65 -8.71 -0.37 -8.22
N GLU A 66 -8.43 0.43 -7.20
CA GLU A 66 -7.06 0.87 -6.92
C GLU A 66 -6.20 -0.28 -6.41
N LEU A 67 -6.72 -1.07 -5.45
CA LEU A 67 -6.01 -2.25 -4.95
C LEU A 67 -5.68 -3.22 -6.08
N SER A 68 -6.60 -3.40 -7.03
CA SER A 68 -6.42 -4.28 -8.18
C SER A 68 -5.24 -3.83 -9.04
N ARG A 69 -5.15 -2.54 -9.38
CA ARG A 69 -4.00 -1.99 -10.10
C ARG A 69 -2.68 -2.18 -9.34
N LEU A 70 -2.70 -2.02 -8.01
CA LEU A 70 -1.54 -2.21 -7.15
C LEU A 70 -1.12 -3.67 -7.02
N ALA A 71 -2.08 -4.60 -7.06
CA ALA A 71 -1.87 -6.05 -7.06
C ALA A 71 -1.24 -6.49 -8.39
N TYR A 72 -1.80 -6.06 -9.52
CA TYR A 72 -1.26 -6.33 -10.86
C TYR A 72 0.19 -5.86 -11.01
N ALA A 73 0.50 -4.64 -10.57
CA ALA A 73 1.85 -4.10 -10.62
C ALA A 73 2.89 -4.92 -9.82
N ARG A 74 2.42 -5.81 -8.93
CA ARG A 74 3.24 -6.73 -8.12
C ARG A 74 3.17 -8.18 -8.61
N GLY A 75 2.60 -8.44 -9.78
CA GLY A 75 2.46 -9.78 -10.35
C GLY A 75 1.34 -10.62 -9.73
N MET A 76 0.45 -10.03 -8.94
CA MET A 76 -0.77 -10.70 -8.49
C MET A 76 -1.82 -10.60 -9.60
N GLU A 77 -1.84 -11.60 -10.47
CA GLU A 77 -2.88 -11.75 -11.48
C GLU A 77 -4.14 -12.39 -10.85
N PRO A 78 -5.35 -11.91 -11.18
CA PRO A 78 -6.55 -12.63 -10.85
C PRO A 78 -6.48 -14.01 -11.48
N PRO A 79 -7.08 -15.02 -10.83
CA PRO A 79 -7.25 -16.31 -11.47
C PRO A 79 -8.21 -16.16 -12.66
N PHE A 80 -7.66 -15.92 -13.85
CA PHE A 80 -8.38 -16.09 -15.10
C PHE A 80 -8.11 -17.49 -15.59
N SER A 81 -9.13 -18.35 -15.52
CA SER A 81 -9.11 -19.59 -16.27
C SER A 81 -9.30 -19.27 -17.76
N ALA A 82 -8.86 -20.17 -18.65
CA ALA A 82 -9.15 -20.04 -20.08
C ALA A 82 -10.67 -19.97 -20.36
N GLU A 83 -11.47 -20.58 -19.48
CA GLU A 83 -12.93 -20.58 -19.51
C GLU A 83 -13.49 -19.19 -19.18
N THR A 84 -13.00 -18.55 -18.11
CA THR A 84 -13.36 -17.18 -17.72
C THR A 84 -13.01 -16.17 -18.81
N LEU A 85 -11.89 -16.35 -19.50
CA LEU A 85 -11.51 -15.48 -20.62
C LEU A 85 -12.44 -15.64 -21.82
N ALA A 86 -12.88 -16.87 -22.12
CA ALA A 86 -13.80 -17.14 -23.22
C ALA A 86 -15.21 -16.58 -22.97
N GLU A 87 -15.65 -16.52 -21.71
CA GLU A 87 -16.94 -15.94 -21.32
C GLU A 87 -16.98 -14.42 -21.48
N GLU A 88 -15.90 -13.71 -21.15
CA GLU A 88 -15.83 -12.24 -21.22
C GLU A 88 -15.57 -11.68 -22.63
N LEU A 89 -15.13 -12.52 -23.57
CA LEU A 89 -14.83 -12.15 -24.97
C LEU A 89 -15.95 -12.51 -25.96
N ASN A 90 -17.02 -13.15 -25.50
CA ASN A 90 -18.24 -13.43 -26.27
C ASN A 90 -19.29 -12.32 -26.12
#